data_AF-A0A7J3TXU1-F1
#
_entry.id   AF-A0A7J3TXU1-F1
#
_cell.length_a   1.000
_cell.length_b   1.000
_cell.length_c   1.000
_cell.angle_alpha   90.00
_cell.angle_beta   90.00
_cell.angle_gamma   90.00
#
_symmetry.space_group_name_H-M   'P 1'
#
loop_
_entity.id
_entity.type
_entity.pdbx_description
1 polymer ?
#
loop_
_entity_poly.entity_id
_entity_poly.type
_entity_poly.pdbx_seq_one_letter_code
_entity_poly.pdbx_strand_id
1 'polypeptide(L)'
;MKILTIGCGYIGSVLVRHLSERIPSAEIAVSDENREAIMKAISSIGRGNVKPLQLNIHDYDRLVKVAEDFDILVGLAPGRLGYKTVEAAIDAGVNMVDLSYMQEDPMTLND
;
A
#
# COMPACT_ATOMS: atom_id res chain seq x y z
N MET A 1 14.18 -4.57 -2.90
CA MET A 1 12.76 -4.92 -2.76
C MET A 1 11.97 -3.63 -2.63
N LYS A 2 10.99 -3.42 -3.50
CA LYS A 2 10.10 -2.26 -3.53
C LYS A 2 8.76 -2.65 -2.92
N ILE A 3 8.35 -1.92 -1.88
CA ILE A 3 7.10 -2.13 -1.14
C ILE A 3 6.20 -0.93 -1.39
N LEU A 4 4.96 -1.16 -1.78
CA LEU A 4 3.92 -0.12 -1.84
C LEU A 4 2.91 -0.33 -0.72
N THR A 5 2.72 0.66 0.14
CA THR A 5 1.61 0.66 1.10
C THR A 5 0.38 1.28 0.47
N ILE A 6 -0.77 0.62 0.54
CA ILE A 6 -2.05 1.14 0.07
C ILE A 6 -2.80 1.73 1.26
N GLY A 7 -2.60 3.03 1.50
CA GLY A 7 -3.06 3.74 2.70
C GLY A 7 -1.93 3.99 3.71
N CYS A 8 -2.01 5.10 4.45
CA CYS A 8 -1.02 5.48 5.46
C CYS A 8 -1.63 5.98 6.77
N GLY A 9 -2.80 5.45 7.14
CA GLY A 9 -3.50 5.76 8.39
C GLY A 9 -2.74 5.30 9.66
N TYR A 10 -3.47 5.13 10.77
CA TYR A 10 -2.86 4.79 12.07
C TYR A 10 -1.96 3.54 12.01
N ILE A 11 -2.48 2.42 11.47
CA ILE A 11 -1.73 1.18 11.30
C ILE A 11 -0.59 1.38 10.29
N GLY A 12 -0.86 2.04 9.16
CA GLY A 12 0.13 2.28 8.11
C GLY A 12 1.35 3.05 8.60
N SER A 13 1.16 4.12 9.38
CA SER A 13 2.27 4.90 9.94
C SER A 13 3.22 4.08 10.83
N VAL A 14 2.68 3.14 11.62
CA VAL A 14 3.48 2.25 12.48
C VAL A 14 4.22 1.22 11.63
N LEU A 15 3.52 0.63 10.65
CA LEU A 15 4.10 -0.37 9.76
C LEU A 15 5.26 0.20 8.95
N VAL A 16 5.08 1.36 8.30
CA VAL A 16 6.13 1.99 7.49
C VAL A 16 7.38 2.24 8.33
N ARG A 17 7.24 2.74 9.56
CA ARG A 17 8.37 2.91 10.48
C ARG A 17 9.07 1.57 10.73
N HIS A 18 8.33 0.53 11.10
CA HIS A 18 8.92 -0.78 11.37
C HIS A 18 9.60 -1.39 10.14
N LEU A 19 8.98 -1.34 8.97
CA LEU A 19 9.57 -1.83 7.72
C LEU A 19 10.86 -1.07 7.39
N SER A 20 10.85 0.26 7.54
CA SER A 20 12.01 1.10 7.25
C SER A 20 13.22 0.81 8.16
N GLU A 21 12.96 0.40 9.41
CA GLU A 21 13.99 0.06 10.40
C GLU A 21 14.47 -1.39 10.26
N ARG A 22 13.56 -2.33 10.02
CA ARG A 22 13.85 -3.77 10.00
C ARG A 22 14.36 -4.26 8.66
N ILE A 23 14.01 -3.57 7.57
CA ILE A 23 14.45 -3.90 6.22
C ILE A 23 15.07 -2.65 5.57
N PRO A 24 16.27 -2.20 6.00
CA PRO A 24 16.88 -0.97 5.49
C PRO A 24 17.19 -0.99 3.99
N SER A 25 17.29 -2.19 3.39
CA SER A 25 17.49 -2.40 1.95
C SER A 25 16.20 -2.36 1.13
N ALA A 26 15.02 -2.27 1.76
CA ALA A 26 13.75 -2.11 1.07
C ALA A 26 13.48 -0.64 0.76
N GLU A 27 12.95 -0.37 -0.43
CA GLU A 27 12.40 0.92 -0.82
C GLU A 27 10.89 0.90 -0.56
N ILE A 28 10.39 1.81 0.26
CA ILE A 28 8.99 1.82 0.71
C ILE A 28 8.31 3.06 0.15
N ALA A 29 7.35 2.86 -0.75
CA ALA A 29 6.44 3.91 -1.20
C ALA A 29 5.22 3.94 -0.29
N VAL A 30 5.01 5.07 0.38
CA VAL A 30 3.85 5.29 1.26
C VAL A 30 2.78 6.00 0.47
N SER A 31 1.65 5.34 0.24
CA SER A 31 0.58 5.90 -0.56
C SER A 31 -0.72 6.17 0.17
N ASP A 32 -1.37 7.24 -0.26
CA ASP A 32 -2.70 7.70 0.16
C ASP A 32 -3.21 8.72 -0.87
N GLU A 33 -4.51 8.97 -0.91
CA GLU A 33 -5.06 10.06 -1.73
C GLU A 33 -4.72 11.43 -1.11
N ASN A 34 -4.61 11.47 0.23
CA ASN A 34 -4.34 12.67 0.99
C ASN A 34 -2.82 12.85 1.21
N ARG A 35 -2.24 13.78 0.46
CA ARG A 35 -0.82 14.13 0.57
C ARG A 35 -0.40 14.56 1.98
N GLU A 36 -1.25 15.26 2.72
CA GLU A 36 -0.95 15.69 4.09
C GLU A 36 -0.86 14.47 5.03
N ALA A 37 -1.73 13.49 4.86
CA ALA A 37 -1.67 12.23 5.61
C ALA A 37 -0.34 11.49 5.36
N ILE A 38 0.11 11.43 4.11
CA ILE A 38 1.42 10.83 3.76
C ILE A 38 2.55 11.56 4.48
N MET A 39 2.61 12.89 4.36
CA MET A 39 3.67 13.68 4.98
C MET A 39 3.67 13.53 6.50
N LYS A 40 2.49 13.50 7.12
CA LYS A 40 2.35 13.23 8.56
C LYS A 40 2.89 11.85 8.92
N ALA A 41 2.54 10.82 8.17
CA ALA A 41 2.95 9.43 8.42
C ALA A 41 4.47 9.22 8.33
N ILE A 42 5.15 9.93 7.42
CA ILE A 42 6.59 9.74 7.20
C ILE A 42 7.50 10.75 7.92
N SER A 43 6.92 11.82 8.48
CA SER A 43 7.69 12.96 9.04
C SER A 43 8.70 12.57 10.13
N SER A 44 8.39 11.55 10.95
CA SER A 44 9.22 11.11 12.07
C SER A 44 10.19 9.97 11.75
N ILE A 45 10.12 9.41 10.53
CA ILE A 45 10.92 8.22 10.18
C ILE A 45 12.37 8.58 9.93
N GLY A 46 12.63 9.70 9.25
CA GLY A 46 14.00 10.21 9.02
C GLY A 46 14.91 9.29 8.20
N ARG A 47 14.37 8.34 7.43
CA ARG A 47 15.14 7.38 6.61
C ARG A 47 14.96 7.64 5.11
N GLY A 48 16.05 7.52 4.37
CA GLY A 48 16.09 7.77 2.92
C GLY A 48 15.35 6.74 2.05
N ASN A 49 15.02 5.58 2.63
CA ASN A 49 14.36 4.46 1.96
C ASN A 49 12.82 4.54 1.98
N VAL A 50 12.25 5.60 2.52
CA VAL A 50 10.80 5.86 2.50
C VAL A 50 10.51 7.02 1.56
N LYS A 51 9.57 6.83 0.63
CA LYS A 51 9.17 7.82 -0.38
C LYS A 51 7.65 8.05 -0.35
N PRO A 52 7.18 9.29 -0.47
CA PRO A 52 5.76 9.57 -0.60
C PRO A 52 5.26 9.24 -2.01
N LEU A 53 4.05 8.68 -2.13
CA LEU A 53 3.38 8.43 -3.40
C LEU A 53 1.90 8.80 -3.29
N GLN A 54 1.46 9.90 -3.88
CA GLN A 54 0.03 10.23 -3.87
C GLN A 54 -0.71 9.33 -4.87
N LEU A 55 -1.67 8.55 -4.38
CA LEU A 55 -2.39 7.55 -5.16
C LEU A 55 -3.84 7.49 -4.72
N ASN A 56 -4.76 7.67 -5.67
CA ASN A 56 -6.18 7.50 -5.44
C ASN A 56 -6.59 6.07 -5.82
N ILE A 57 -7.05 5.28 -4.84
CA ILE A 57 -7.50 3.89 -5.03
C ILE A 57 -8.76 3.82 -5.93
N HIS A 58 -9.50 4.91 -6.07
CA HIS A 58 -10.64 4.98 -6.99
C HIS A 58 -10.20 5.00 -8.46
N ASP A 59 -8.99 5.46 -8.76
CA ASP A 59 -8.36 5.41 -10.09
C ASP A 59 -7.70 4.03 -10.30
N TYR A 60 -8.52 3.05 -10.69
CA TYR A 60 -8.13 1.64 -10.73
C TYR A 60 -7.01 1.36 -11.72
N ASP A 61 -7.13 1.86 -12.96
CA ASP A 61 -6.10 1.67 -13.99
C ASP A 61 -4.74 2.21 -13.54
N ARG A 62 -4.75 3.36 -12.84
CA ARG A 62 -3.55 3.92 -12.26
C ARG A 62 -3.03 3.09 -11.09
N LEU A 63 -3.90 2.56 -10.23
CA LEU A 63 -3.51 1.67 -9.14
C LEU A 63 -2.79 0.42 -9.67
N VAL A 64 -3.37 -0.26 -10.67
CA VAL A 64 -2.77 -1.44 -11.32
C VAL A 64 -1.41 -1.07 -11.92
N LYS A 65 -1.38 -0.02 -12.75
CA LYS A 65 -0.14 0.43 -13.42
C LYS A 65 0.97 0.82 -12.44
N VAL A 66 0.62 1.48 -11.33
CA VAL A 66 1.59 1.83 -10.29
C VAL A 66 2.06 0.58 -9.57
N ALA A 67 1.17 -0.39 -9.30
CA ALA A 67 1.53 -1.62 -8.61
C ALA A 67 2.58 -2.45 -9.36
N GLU A 68 2.54 -2.49 -10.70
CA GLU A 68 3.51 -3.20 -11.55
C GLU A 68 4.98 -2.83 -11.29
N ASP A 69 5.26 -1.63 -10.75
CA ASP A 69 6.61 -1.16 -10.42
C ASP A 69 7.14 -1.68 -9.07
N PHE A 70 6.34 -2.47 -8.33
CA PHE A 70 6.64 -2.95 -6.98
C PHE A 70 6.70 -4.47 -6.88
N ASP A 71 7.44 -4.97 -5.90
CA ASP A 71 7.58 -6.41 -5.64
C ASP A 71 6.44 -6.94 -4.76
N ILE A 72 5.90 -6.08 -3.88
CA ILE A 72 4.84 -6.43 -2.94
C ILE A 72 3.99 -5.21 -2.56
N LEU A 73 2.67 -5.42 -2.51
CA LEU A 73 1.70 -4.48 -1.97
C LEU A 73 1.38 -4.81 -0.51
N VAL A 74 1.18 -3.78 0.31
CA VAL A 74 0.65 -3.93 1.67
C VAL A 74 -0.65 -3.16 1.82
N GLY A 75 -1.75 -3.90 1.89
CA GLY A 75 -3.10 -3.36 2.02
C GLY A 75 -3.39 -2.82 3.41
N LEU A 76 -3.61 -1.51 3.49
CA LEU A 76 -3.86 -0.74 4.72
C LEU A 76 -5.06 0.21 4.55
N ALA A 77 -5.85 0.02 3.50
CA ALA A 77 -7.01 0.82 3.17
C ALA A 77 -8.21 0.45 4.05
N PRO A 78 -9.22 1.32 4.18
CA PRO A 78 -10.49 0.96 4.80
C PRO A 78 -11.08 -0.32 4.20
N GLY A 79 -11.73 -1.15 5.04
CA GLY A 79 -12.29 -2.46 4.66
C GLY A 79 -13.08 -2.48 3.34
N ARG A 80 -13.93 -1.46 3.14
CA ARG A 80 -14.73 -1.25 1.92
C ARG A 80 -13.93 -1.09 0.62
N LEU A 81 -12.61 -0.87 0.70
CA LEU A 81 -11.72 -0.75 -0.45
C LEU A 81 -10.82 -1.99 -0.62
N GLY A 82 -10.79 -2.89 0.36
CA GLY A 82 -9.86 -4.02 0.40
C GLY A 82 -10.00 -4.94 -0.80
N TYR A 83 -11.24 -5.30 -1.15
CA TYR A 83 -11.50 -6.21 -2.29
C TYR A 83 -10.91 -5.65 -3.59
N LYS A 84 -11.18 -4.38 -3.89
CA LYS A 84 -10.64 -3.68 -5.06
C LYS A 84 -9.11 -3.59 -5.06
N THR A 85 -8.50 -3.45 -3.88
CA THR A 85 -7.02 -3.43 -3.79
C THR A 85 -6.39 -4.80 -3.99
N VAL A 86 -7.05 -5.88 -3.56
CA VAL A 86 -6.63 -7.26 -3.86
C VAL A 86 -6.78 -7.55 -5.34
N GLU A 87 -7.92 -7.20 -5.94
CA GLU A 87 -8.17 -7.34 -7.37
C GLU A 87 -7.09 -6.62 -8.19
N ALA A 88 -6.75 -5.38 -7.84
CA ALA A 88 -5.68 -4.63 -8.52
C ALA A 88 -4.29 -5.29 -8.38
N ALA A 89 -4.01 -5.96 -7.26
CA ALA A 89 -2.76 -6.69 -7.07
C ALA A 89 -2.66 -7.90 -8.00
N ILE A 90 -3.78 -8.62 -8.14
CA ILE A 90 -3.91 -9.77 -9.05
C ILE A 90 -3.73 -9.33 -10.49
N ASP A 91 -4.43 -8.27 -10.92
CA ASP A 91 -4.33 -7.72 -12.27
C ASP A 91 -2.91 -7.20 -12.60
N ALA A 92 -2.22 -6.62 -11.62
CA ALA A 92 -0.82 -6.22 -11.76
C ALA A 92 0.17 -7.40 -11.73
N GLY A 93 -0.27 -8.60 -11.33
CA GLY A 93 0.59 -9.76 -11.12
C GLY A 93 1.58 -9.61 -9.96
N VAL A 94 1.22 -8.84 -8.92
CA VAL A 94 2.11 -8.48 -7.80
C VAL A 94 1.62 -9.13 -6.51
N ASN A 95 2.57 -9.63 -5.70
CA ASN A 95 2.24 -10.22 -4.41
C ASN A 95 1.62 -9.18 -3.47
N MET A 96 0.68 -9.62 -2.62
CA MET A 96 0.05 -8.73 -1.65
C MET A 96 -0.09 -9.37 -0.28
N VAL A 97 0.05 -8.56 0.76
CA VAL A 97 -0.38 -8.87 2.13
C VAL A 97 -1.40 -7.82 2.55
N ASP A 98 -2.57 -8.24 3.00
CA ASP A 98 -3.68 -7.34 3.32
C ASP A 98 -4.16 -7.51 4.78
N LEU A 99 -4.59 -6.40 5.39
CA LEU A 99 -5.07 -6.34 6.79
C LEU A 99 -6.54 -5.93 6.88
N SER A 100 -7.20 -5.70 5.76
CA SER A 100 -8.53 -5.13 5.67
C SER A 100 -9.60 -6.22 5.80
N TYR A 101 -10.59 -5.96 6.66
CA TYR A 101 -11.80 -6.77 6.67
C TYR A 101 -12.72 -6.32 5.52
N MET A 102 -12.92 -7.18 4.54
CA MET A 102 -13.69 -6.88 3.33
C MET A 102 -15.14 -7.31 3.51
N GLN A 103 -16.08 -6.60 2.87
CA GLN A 103 -17.50 -6.98 2.92
C GLN A 103 -17.78 -8.11 1.92
N GLU A 104 -17.12 -8.05 0.78
CA GLU A 104 -17.10 -9.03 -0.28
C GLU A 104 -16.25 -10.25 0.11
N ASP A 105 -16.52 -11.40 -0.51
CA ASP A 105 -15.71 -12.61 -0.33
C ASP A 105 -14.48 -12.56 -1.26
N PRO A 106 -13.25 -12.34 -0.76
CA PRO A 106 -12.06 -12.24 -1.61
C PRO A 106 -11.75 -13.54 -2.37
N MET A 107 -12.32 -14.67 -1.96
CA MET A 107 -12.11 -15.95 -2.65
C MET A 107 -12.72 -15.97 -4.05
N THR A 108 -13.64 -15.06 -4.37
CA THR A 108 -14.17 -14.92 -5.73
C THR A 108 -13.16 -14.35 -6.73
N LEU A 109 -11.99 -13.92 -6.27
CA LEU A 109 -10.87 -13.48 -7.12
C LEU A 109 -9.90 -14.62 -7.49
N ASN A 110 -10.13 -15.85 -7.02
CA ASN A 110 -9.23 -16.99 -7.19
C ASN A 110 -9.74 -18.02 -8.24
N ASP A 111 -10.33 -17.51 -9.32
CA ASP A 111 -10.85 -18.32 -10.45
C ASP A 111 -9.90 -18.25 -11.67
#